data_AF-A0A4Z1F2W4-F1
#
_entry.id   AF-A0A4Z1F2W4-F1
#
_cell.length_a   1.000
_cell.length_b   1.000
_cell.length_c   1.000
_cell.angle_alpha   90.00
_cell.angle_beta   90.00
_cell.angle_gamma   90.00
#
_symmetry.space_group_name_H-M   'P 1'
#
loop_
_entity.id
_entity.type
_entity.pdbx_description
1 polymer ?
#
loop_
_entity_poly.entity_id
_entity_poly.type
_entity_poly.pdbx_seq_one_letter_code
_entity_poly.pdbx_strand_id
1 'polypeptide(L)'
;MKSNPQAAPMDHIDRRSDGKSNSTTIPSGSCGPHNRKQLQDSNPIENPKKDSAETESRLVCGNKLQNHDGTEGKCHGFQMKLFKAQWDAIYNFFFEDIMNAEDEIDELLRGTKYEGWDEERGKKARDIVRKVGNFDIQISEYQKNPKVVEAQNTFDVHSIALKKNYANHNIKRAIRK
;
A
#
# COMPACT_ATOMS: atom_id res chain seq x y z
N MET A 1 39.09 20.03 46.21
CA MET A 1 40.23 20.61 45.46
C MET A 1 40.61 19.63 44.36
N LYS A 2 40.66 20.12 43.10
CA LYS A 2 41.59 19.77 42.00
C LYS A 2 41.83 18.26 41.71
N SER A 3 41.30 17.62 40.66
CA SER A 3 41.39 17.81 39.18
C SER A 3 42.30 16.76 38.52
N ASN A 4 41.83 16.29 37.34
CA ASN A 4 42.45 15.45 36.30
C ASN A 4 42.44 13.92 36.50
N PRO A 5 42.04 13.18 35.44
CA PRO A 5 42.92 13.02 34.29
C PRO A 5 42.33 13.36 32.90
N GLN A 6 43.22 13.97 32.10
CA GLN A 6 43.45 13.78 30.66
C GLN A 6 42.23 13.72 29.72
N ALA A 7 41.80 14.90 29.28
CA ALA A 7 41.28 15.07 27.92
C ALA A 7 42.49 15.30 26.99
N ALA A 8 42.65 14.43 25.99
CA ALA A 8 43.65 14.60 24.94
C ALA A 8 43.24 15.76 24.00
N PRO A 9 44.20 16.55 23.49
CA PRO A 9 43.93 17.69 22.62
C PRO A 9 43.59 17.25 21.18
N MET A 10 42.73 18.05 20.56
CA MET A 10 42.42 18.08 19.14
C MET A 10 43.64 18.42 18.25
N ASP A 11 43.59 17.86 17.04
CA ASP A 11 44.06 18.35 15.75
C ASP A 11 45.48 18.94 15.58
N HIS A 12 46.32 18.20 14.85
CA HIS A 12 46.90 18.63 13.57
C HIS A 12 47.61 17.44 12.90
N ILE A 13 47.04 16.90 11.83
CA ILE A 13 47.82 16.11 10.87
C ILE A 13 47.73 16.80 9.51
N ASP A 14 48.90 17.26 9.07
CA ASP A 14 49.14 17.92 7.81
C ASP A 14 48.69 17.12 6.60
N ARG A 15 48.15 17.86 5.64
CA ARG A 15 47.96 17.43 4.25
C ARG A 15 49.26 16.92 3.66
N ARG A 16 49.28 15.66 3.18
CA ARG A 16 50.00 15.28 1.96
C ARG A 16 49.17 14.29 1.16
N SER A 17 48.56 14.80 0.09
CA SER A 17 48.14 13.99 -1.05
C SER A 17 49.39 13.63 -1.84
N ASP A 18 49.70 12.35 -1.97
CA ASP A 18 50.58 11.90 -3.04
C ASP A 18 50.13 10.50 -3.49
N GLY A 19 49.67 10.45 -4.74
CA GLY A 19 50.04 9.40 -5.67
C GLY A 19 49.54 7.98 -5.44
N LYS A 20 48.56 7.60 -6.26
CA LYS A 20 48.44 6.29 -6.94
C LYS A 20 48.49 5.04 -6.05
N SER A 21 47.37 4.32 -5.98
CA SER A 21 47.39 2.88 -5.70
C SER A 21 46.27 2.19 -6.48
N ASN A 22 46.69 1.39 -7.47
CA ASN A 22 45.86 0.45 -8.19
C ASN A 22 45.51 -0.71 -7.25
N SER A 23 44.22 -0.87 -6.91
CA SER A 23 43.76 -2.04 -6.15
C SER A 23 42.73 -2.80 -6.98
N THR A 24 43.22 -3.87 -7.61
CA THR A 24 42.38 -4.94 -8.17
C THR A 24 42.37 -6.07 -7.15
N THR A 25 41.41 -6.06 -6.23
CA THR A 25 41.13 -7.19 -5.34
C THR A 25 39.63 -7.37 -5.16
N ILE A 26 39.09 -8.39 -5.80
CA ILE A 26 37.81 -9.07 -5.53
C ILE A 26 38.22 -10.56 -5.40
N PRO A 27 37.67 -11.46 -4.54
CA PRO A 27 36.41 -11.42 -3.77
C PRO A 27 36.51 -11.95 -2.31
N SER A 28 35.45 -11.77 -1.52
CA SER A 28 35.02 -12.77 -0.53
C SER A 28 33.53 -12.57 -0.24
N GLY A 29 32.76 -13.66 -0.34
CA GLY A 29 31.32 -13.65 -0.51
C GLY A 29 30.52 -13.41 0.76
N SER A 30 29.33 -12.84 0.56
CA SER A 30 28.19 -12.93 1.48
C SER A 30 26.91 -12.81 0.67
N CYS A 31 26.05 -13.82 0.81
CA CYS A 31 24.78 -14.03 0.11
C CYS A 31 23.75 -12.93 0.38
N GLY A 32 23.11 -12.39 -0.67
CA GLY A 32 21.87 -11.60 -0.55
C GLY A 32 21.49 -10.88 -1.86
N PRO A 33 20.22 -10.88 -2.30
CA PRO A 33 19.84 -10.56 -3.67
C PRO A 33 19.69 -9.04 -3.88
N HIS A 34 20.80 -8.30 -3.89
CA HIS A 34 20.78 -6.88 -4.26
C HIS A 34 21.07 -6.62 -5.74
N ASN A 35 21.24 -7.68 -6.53
CA ASN A 35 21.46 -7.59 -7.98
C ASN A 35 20.49 -8.50 -8.74
N ARG A 36 19.17 -8.25 -8.63
CA ARG A 36 18.33 -8.53 -9.80
C ARG A 36 18.72 -7.48 -10.83
N LYS A 37 19.73 -7.81 -11.64
CA LYS A 37 20.08 -7.07 -12.84
C LYS A 37 18.81 -6.97 -13.68
N GLN A 38 18.13 -5.83 -13.63
CA GLN A 38 17.43 -5.38 -14.82
C GLN A 38 18.50 -5.42 -15.91
N LEU A 39 18.28 -6.19 -16.96
CA LEU A 39 18.99 -6.04 -18.22
C LEU A 39 18.67 -4.62 -18.72
N GLN A 40 19.39 -3.65 -18.16
CA GLN A 40 19.59 -2.35 -18.75
C GLN A 40 20.71 -2.57 -19.76
N ASP A 41 20.41 -2.26 -21.01
CA ASP A 41 21.29 -2.47 -22.15
C ASP A 41 22.72 -1.99 -21.83
N SER A 42 23.70 -2.85 -22.08
CA SER A 42 25.09 -2.78 -21.62
C SER A 42 25.94 -1.67 -22.25
N ASN A 43 25.35 -0.78 -23.03
CA ASN A 43 26.11 0.33 -23.59
C ASN A 43 25.95 1.52 -22.64
N PRO A 44 27.04 2.18 -22.19
CA PRO A 44 26.88 3.52 -21.67
C PRO A 44 26.13 4.28 -22.77
N ILE A 45 24.96 4.83 -22.42
CA ILE A 45 24.29 5.79 -23.28
C ILE A 45 25.36 6.85 -23.51
N GLU A 46 25.99 6.83 -24.69
CA GLU A 46 26.81 7.96 -25.14
C GLU A 46 25.97 9.17 -24.82
N ASN A 47 26.49 10.06 -23.95
CA ASN A 47 25.81 11.30 -23.61
C ASN A 47 25.22 11.82 -24.92
N PRO A 48 23.88 11.92 -25.04
CA PRO A 48 23.28 12.23 -26.32
C PRO A 48 23.97 13.49 -26.80
N LYS A 49 24.62 13.40 -27.98
CA LYS A 49 25.23 14.58 -28.60
C LYS A 49 24.15 15.65 -28.56
N LYS A 50 24.48 16.78 -27.92
CA LYS A 50 23.57 17.89 -27.66
C LYS A 50 23.14 18.51 -29.00
N ASP A 51 22.22 17.85 -29.68
CA ASP A 51 21.37 18.49 -30.67
C ASP A 51 20.16 18.98 -29.87
N SER A 52 20.08 20.30 -29.72
CA SER A 52 19.20 20.98 -28.76
C SER A 52 17.72 20.63 -28.92
N ALA A 53 17.28 20.28 -30.13
CA ALA A 53 15.86 20.01 -30.42
C ALA A 53 15.41 18.57 -30.07
N GLU A 54 16.24 17.55 -30.31
CA GLU A 54 15.84 16.15 -30.05
C GLU A 54 15.98 15.75 -28.59
N THR A 55 17.00 16.29 -27.92
CA THR A 55 17.29 15.97 -26.51
C THR A 55 16.21 16.54 -25.59
N GLU A 56 15.75 17.76 -25.86
CA GLU A 56 14.64 18.40 -25.14
C GLU A 56 13.33 17.65 -25.36
N SER A 57 13.03 17.21 -26.59
CA SER A 57 11.83 16.41 -26.89
C SER A 57 11.81 15.07 -26.15
N ARG A 58 12.96 14.36 -26.08
CA ARG A 58 13.10 13.10 -25.32
C ARG A 58 12.97 13.31 -23.81
N LEU A 59 13.59 14.36 -23.25
CA LEU A 59 13.46 14.73 -21.83
C LEU A 59 12.01 15.09 -21.46
N VAL A 60 11.33 15.85 -22.33
CA VAL A 60 9.90 16.20 -22.17
C VAL A 60 9.03 14.94 -22.24
N CYS A 61 9.36 13.96 -23.08
CA CYS A 61 8.65 12.67 -23.15
C CYS A 61 8.86 11.82 -21.88
N GLY A 62 10.11 11.73 -21.39
CA GLY A 62 10.43 11.01 -20.15
C GLY A 62 9.71 11.58 -18.92
N ASN A 63 9.71 12.90 -18.75
CA ASN A 63 9.01 13.57 -17.64
C ASN A 63 7.49 13.34 -17.71
N LYS A 64 6.89 13.33 -18.90
CA LYS A 64 5.47 13.00 -19.09
C LYS A 64 5.15 11.56 -18.67
N LEU A 65 6.02 10.60 -19.02
CA LEU A 65 5.86 9.19 -18.63
C LEU A 65 6.01 9.01 -17.11
N GLN A 66 6.99 9.66 -16.48
CA GLN A 66 7.17 9.56 -15.02
C GLN A 66 6.01 10.19 -14.25
N ASN A 67 5.49 11.34 -14.70
CA ASN A 67 4.30 11.96 -14.12
C ASN A 67 3.06 11.08 -14.29
N HIS A 68 2.95 10.42 -15.43
CA HIS A 68 1.90 9.46 -15.70
C HIS A 68 1.96 8.29 -14.70
N ASP A 69 3.11 7.64 -14.56
CA ASP A 69 3.32 6.52 -13.63
C ASP A 69 3.06 6.93 -12.17
N GLY A 70 3.47 8.14 -11.79
CA GLY A 70 3.17 8.70 -10.48
C GLY A 70 1.67 8.92 -10.24
N THR A 71 0.91 9.28 -11.29
CA THR A 71 -0.54 9.45 -11.20
C THR A 71 -1.26 8.09 -11.14
N GLU A 72 -0.80 7.13 -11.95
CA GLU A 72 -1.28 5.74 -11.95
C GLU A 72 -1.08 5.10 -10.57
N GLY A 73 0.12 5.23 -9.99
CA GLY A 73 0.43 4.75 -8.65
C GLY A 73 -0.46 5.36 -7.55
N LYS A 74 -0.74 6.67 -7.63
CA LYS A 74 -1.69 7.34 -6.72
C LYS A 74 -3.10 6.76 -6.85
N CYS A 75 -3.58 6.57 -8.08
CA CYS A 75 -4.90 6.01 -8.34
C CYS A 75 -5.04 4.60 -7.76
N HIS A 76 -4.04 3.74 -7.95
CA HIS A 76 -3.99 2.42 -7.30
C HIS A 76 -3.97 2.51 -5.77
N GLY A 77 -3.22 3.47 -5.20
CA GLY A 77 -3.24 3.73 -3.77
C GLY A 77 -4.63 4.08 -3.23
N PHE A 78 -5.40 4.90 -3.95
CA PHE A 78 -6.78 5.21 -3.59
C PHE A 78 -7.73 4.03 -3.78
N GLN A 79 -7.54 3.23 -4.82
CA GLN A 79 -8.31 2.00 -5.04
C GLN A 79 -8.13 1.01 -3.87
N MET A 80 -6.90 0.84 -3.40
CA MET A 80 -6.62 0.00 -2.23
C MET A 80 -7.27 0.53 -0.95
N LYS A 81 -7.33 1.85 -0.77
CA LYS A 81 -8.06 2.46 0.36
C LYS A 81 -9.56 2.19 0.29
N LEU A 82 -10.15 2.24 -0.90
CA LEU A 82 -11.56 1.89 -1.12
C LEU A 82 -11.83 0.43 -0.74
N PHE A 83 -11.02 -0.51 -1.23
CA PHE A 83 -11.17 -1.93 -0.85
C PHE A 83 -11.06 -2.14 0.64
N LYS A 84 -10.10 -1.49 1.30
CA LYS A 84 -9.98 -1.56 2.75
C LYS A 84 -11.22 -1.03 3.45
N ALA A 85 -11.74 0.13 3.05
CA ALA A 85 -12.93 0.71 3.66
C ALA A 85 -14.17 -0.19 3.49
N GLN A 86 -14.32 -0.83 2.32
CA GLN A 86 -15.40 -1.79 2.05
C GLN A 86 -15.28 -3.01 2.95
N TRP A 87 -14.08 -3.57 3.08
CA TRP A 87 -13.82 -4.71 3.95
C TRP A 87 -14.07 -4.39 5.42
N ASP A 88 -13.58 -3.25 5.90
CA ASP A 88 -13.81 -2.77 7.27
C ASP A 88 -15.32 -2.60 7.53
N ALA A 89 -16.08 -2.07 6.57
CA ALA A 89 -17.52 -1.92 6.71
C ALA A 89 -18.23 -3.28 6.80
N ILE A 90 -17.92 -4.22 5.90
CA ILE A 90 -18.47 -5.58 5.91
C ILE A 90 -18.18 -6.29 7.23
N TYR A 91 -16.93 -6.19 7.72
CA TYR A 91 -16.53 -6.81 8.97
C TYR A 91 -17.30 -6.25 10.16
N ASN A 92 -17.51 -4.93 10.21
CA ASN A 92 -18.28 -4.32 11.29
C ASN A 92 -19.75 -4.75 11.29
N PHE A 93 -20.39 -4.86 10.12
CA PHE A 93 -21.76 -5.40 10.03
C PHE A 93 -21.84 -6.82 10.56
N PHE A 94 -20.91 -7.69 10.15
CA PHE A 94 -20.88 -9.06 10.65
C PHE A 94 -20.68 -9.12 12.17
N PHE A 95 -19.82 -8.25 12.71
CA PHE A 95 -19.58 -8.21 14.15
C PHE A 95 -20.78 -7.69 14.94
N GLU A 96 -21.49 -6.68 14.42
CA GLU A 96 -22.75 -6.21 14.99
C GLU A 96 -23.82 -7.31 15.00
N ASP A 97 -23.95 -8.08 13.91
CA ASP A 97 -24.88 -9.23 13.85
C ASP A 97 -24.54 -10.31 14.89
N ILE A 98 -23.25 -10.59 15.10
CA ILE A 98 -22.80 -11.53 16.14
C ILE A 98 -23.19 -11.02 17.53
N MET A 99 -22.90 -9.75 17.84
CA MET A 99 -23.19 -9.17 19.16
C MET A 99 -24.70 -9.18 19.44
N ASN A 100 -25.52 -8.77 18.46
CA ASN A 100 -26.98 -8.79 18.60
C ASN A 100 -27.52 -10.22 18.81
N ALA A 101 -26.95 -11.20 18.10
CA ALA A 101 -27.34 -12.60 18.24
C ALA A 101 -26.91 -13.20 19.59
N GLU A 102 -25.75 -12.81 20.11
CA GLU A 102 -25.29 -13.20 21.45
C GLU A 102 -26.26 -12.67 22.51
N ASP A 103 -26.62 -11.39 22.43
CA ASP A 103 -27.60 -10.76 23.31
C ASP A 103 -28.98 -11.46 23.23
N GLU A 104 -29.48 -11.76 22.02
CA GLU A 104 -30.76 -12.46 21.81
C GLU A 104 -30.73 -13.88 22.43
N ILE A 105 -29.63 -14.60 22.25
CA ILE A 105 -29.47 -15.95 22.82
C ILE A 105 -29.38 -15.89 24.34
N ASP A 106 -28.65 -14.93 24.91
CA ASP A 106 -28.53 -14.77 26.34
C ASP A 106 -29.86 -14.35 26.99
N GLU A 107 -30.63 -13.45 26.35
CA GLU A 107 -32.00 -13.14 26.81
C GLU A 107 -32.89 -14.38 26.78
N LEU A 108 -32.83 -15.15 25.69
CA LEU A 108 -33.67 -16.33 25.48
C LEU A 108 -33.35 -17.49 26.45
N LEU A 109 -32.07 -17.69 26.78
CA LEU A 109 -31.60 -18.81 27.61
C LEU A 109 -31.34 -18.45 29.08
N ARG A 110 -30.94 -17.21 29.38
CA ARG A 110 -30.58 -16.76 30.74
C ARG A 110 -31.54 -15.74 31.33
N GLY A 111 -32.31 -15.03 30.50
CA GLY A 111 -33.24 -13.97 30.93
C GLY A 111 -34.51 -14.46 31.64
N THR A 112 -34.73 -15.78 31.71
CA THR A 112 -35.92 -16.38 32.32
C THR A 112 -35.56 -17.24 33.53
N LYS A 113 -36.45 -17.23 34.54
CA LYS A 113 -36.34 -18.15 35.69
C LYS A 113 -36.32 -19.58 35.14
N TYR A 114 -35.38 -20.40 35.61
CA TYR A 114 -35.23 -21.76 35.12
C TYR A 114 -36.46 -22.61 35.50
N GLU A 115 -37.26 -23.00 34.50
CA GLU A 115 -38.46 -23.84 34.64
C GLU A 115 -38.23 -25.28 34.16
N GLY A 116 -37.01 -25.60 33.71
CA GLY A 116 -36.65 -26.87 33.08
C GLY A 116 -36.11 -26.68 31.65
N TRP A 117 -35.70 -27.77 31.02
CA TRP A 117 -35.26 -27.76 29.62
C TRP A 117 -36.45 -27.51 28.68
N ASP A 118 -36.33 -26.49 27.84
CA ASP A 118 -37.29 -26.16 26.78
C ASP A 118 -36.63 -26.37 25.41
N GLU A 119 -37.06 -27.42 24.71
CA GLU A 119 -36.49 -27.81 23.43
C GLU A 119 -36.80 -26.79 22.31
N GLU A 120 -37.91 -26.06 22.40
CA GLU A 120 -38.24 -25.00 21.45
C GLU A 120 -37.30 -23.80 21.62
N ARG A 121 -36.97 -23.43 22.86
CA ARG A 121 -35.95 -22.40 23.14
C ARG A 121 -34.59 -22.82 22.61
N GLY A 122 -34.16 -24.04 22.89
CA GLY A 122 -32.89 -24.57 22.36
C GLY A 122 -32.85 -24.58 20.83
N LYS A 123 -33.98 -24.87 20.17
CA LYS A 123 -34.10 -24.79 18.71
C LYS A 123 -33.98 -23.35 18.20
N LYS A 124 -34.65 -22.38 18.83
CA LYS A 124 -34.55 -20.95 18.45
C LYS A 124 -33.12 -20.43 18.56
N ALA A 125 -32.40 -20.75 19.64
CA ALA A 125 -30.99 -20.37 19.80
C ALA A 125 -30.11 -20.94 18.67
N ARG A 126 -30.30 -22.21 18.29
CA ARG A 126 -29.60 -22.81 17.14
C ARG A 126 -29.95 -22.14 15.81
N ASP A 127 -31.20 -21.74 15.65
CA ASP A 127 -31.66 -21.04 14.45
C ASP A 127 -31.02 -19.64 14.33
N ILE A 128 -30.85 -18.93 15.43
CA ILE A 128 -30.13 -17.65 15.49
C ILE A 128 -28.67 -17.84 15.07
N VAL A 129 -27.95 -18.80 15.67
CA VAL A 129 -26.56 -19.11 15.31
C VAL A 129 -26.43 -19.45 13.83
N ARG A 130 -27.36 -20.25 13.30
CA ARG A 130 -27.37 -20.63 11.88
C ARG A 130 -27.61 -19.43 10.96
N LYS A 131 -28.45 -18.46 11.35
CA LYS A 131 -28.68 -17.24 10.57
C LYS A 131 -27.41 -16.40 10.50
N VAL A 132 -26.74 -16.15 11.62
CA VAL A 132 -25.47 -15.40 11.66
C VAL A 132 -24.38 -16.13 10.87
N GLY A 133 -24.32 -17.46 10.97
CA GLY A 133 -23.38 -18.27 10.19
C GLY A 133 -23.60 -18.19 8.67
N ASN A 134 -24.80 -17.80 8.22
CA ASN A 134 -25.14 -17.56 6.82
C ASN A 134 -25.03 -16.08 6.45
N PHE A 135 -24.10 -15.35 7.05
CA PHE A 135 -23.89 -13.93 6.78
C PHE A 135 -23.80 -13.64 5.28
N ASP A 136 -24.73 -12.84 4.79
CA ASP A 136 -24.84 -12.39 3.42
C ASP A 136 -25.16 -10.89 3.44
N ILE A 137 -24.18 -10.08 3.05
CA ILE A 137 -24.31 -8.62 3.02
C ILE A 137 -24.42 -8.14 1.58
N GLN A 138 -25.47 -7.37 1.30
CA GLN A 138 -25.65 -6.80 -0.03
C GLN A 138 -24.71 -5.60 -0.23
N ILE A 139 -24.26 -5.39 -1.46
CA ILE A 139 -23.37 -4.28 -1.83
C ILE A 139 -23.95 -2.92 -1.41
N SER A 140 -25.26 -2.75 -1.54
CA SER A 140 -25.99 -1.54 -1.18
C SER A 140 -25.98 -1.19 0.30
N GLU A 141 -25.65 -2.15 1.18
CA GLU A 141 -25.61 -1.94 2.63
C GLU A 141 -24.30 -1.30 3.05
N TYR A 142 -23.16 -1.91 2.70
CA TYR A 142 -21.85 -1.36 3.07
C TYR A 142 -21.47 -0.11 2.26
N GLN A 143 -22.05 0.08 1.07
CA GLN A 143 -21.83 1.31 0.29
C GLN A 143 -22.39 2.57 0.95
N LYS A 144 -23.35 2.44 1.87
CA LYS A 144 -23.87 3.59 2.65
C LYS A 144 -22.91 4.03 3.75
N ASN A 145 -21.89 3.22 4.06
CA ASN A 145 -20.94 3.56 5.11
C ASN A 145 -20.18 4.86 4.74
N PRO A 146 -20.16 5.88 5.62
CA PRO A 146 -19.53 7.16 5.33
C PRO A 146 -18.06 7.05 4.87
N LYS A 147 -17.30 6.10 5.43
CA LYS A 147 -15.89 5.87 5.06
C LYS A 147 -15.75 5.28 3.66
N VAL A 148 -16.69 4.41 3.27
CA VAL A 148 -16.74 3.83 1.92
C VAL A 148 -17.10 4.93 0.91
N VAL A 149 -18.09 5.77 1.22
CA VAL A 149 -18.48 6.91 0.37
C VAL A 149 -17.31 7.88 0.16
N GLU A 150 -16.62 8.25 1.23
CA GLU A 150 -15.46 9.15 1.15
C GLU A 150 -14.32 8.55 0.31
N ALA A 151 -13.99 7.27 0.53
CA ALA A 151 -12.97 6.58 -0.22
C ALA A 151 -13.34 6.44 -1.70
N GLN A 152 -14.62 6.15 -2.00
CA GLN A 152 -15.15 6.06 -3.36
C GLN A 152 -15.03 7.40 -4.08
N ASN A 153 -15.50 8.49 -3.45
CA ASN A 153 -15.39 9.84 -4.01
C ASN A 153 -13.94 10.23 -4.32
N THR A 154 -13.03 9.91 -3.40
CA THR A 154 -11.60 10.18 -3.58
C THR A 154 -11.04 9.39 -4.78
N PHE A 155 -11.35 8.11 -4.87
CA PHE A 155 -10.95 7.28 -6.01
C PHE A 155 -11.49 7.81 -7.33
N ASP A 156 -12.77 8.20 -7.37
CA ASP A 156 -13.43 8.68 -8.59
C ASP A 156 -12.79 9.96 -9.12
N VAL A 157 -12.54 10.94 -8.24
CA VAL A 157 -11.86 12.21 -8.61
C VAL A 157 -10.49 11.92 -9.24
N HIS A 158 -9.70 11.03 -8.64
CA HIS A 158 -8.37 10.70 -9.14
C HIS A 158 -8.38 9.82 -10.39
N SER A 159 -9.37 8.94 -10.55
CA SER A 159 -9.53 8.14 -11.76
C SER A 159 -9.90 9.01 -12.97
N ILE A 160 -10.73 10.04 -12.77
CA ILE A 160 -11.08 11.03 -13.79
C ILE A 160 -9.84 11.85 -14.18
N ALA A 161 -9.04 12.28 -13.18
CA ALA A 161 -7.79 12.99 -13.44
C ALA A 161 -6.80 12.14 -14.26
N LEU A 162 -6.67 10.85 -13.95
CA LEU A 162 -5.83 9.92 -14.70
C LEU A 162 -6.31 9.77 -16.15
N LYS A 163 -7.62 9.58 -16.39
CA LYS A 163 -8.21 9.51 -17.74
C LYS A 163 -7.93 10.78 -18.57
N LYS A 164 -8.05 11.96 -17.95
CA LYS A 164 -7.72 13.24 -18.61
C LYS A 164 -6.23 13.32 -18.96
N ASN A 165 -5.34 12.88 -18.09
CA ASN A 165 -3.89 12.85 -18.35
C ASN A 165 -3.53 11.92 -19.52
N TYR A 166 -4.16 10.73 -19.60
CA TYR A 166 -4.00 9.83 -20.74
C TYR A 166 -4.42 10.48 -22.06
N ALA A 167 -5.61 11.12 -22.08
CA ALA A 167 -6.14 11.77 -23.27
C ALA A 167 -5.27 12.95 -23.75
N ASN A 168 -4.76 13.76 -22.82
CA ASN A 168 -3.97 14.95 -23.15
C ASN A 168 -2.55 14.64 -23.67
N HIS A 169 -1.99 13.48 -23.34
CA HIS A 169 -0.61 13.15 -23.66
C HIS A 169 -0.43 12.14 -24.79
N ASN A 170 -1.50 11.58 -25.37
CA ASN A 170 -1.44 10.58 -26.46
C ASN A 170 -0.39 9.48 -26.20
N ILE A 171 -0.25 9.05 -24.94
CA ILE A 171 0.79 8.10 -24.52
C ILE A 171 0.41 6.72 -25.05
N LYS A 172 0.97 6.33 -26.20
CA LYS A 172 0.94 4.94 -26.67
C LYS A 172 2.10 4.19 -26.02
N ARG A 173 1.85 3.49 -24.92
CA ARG A 173 2.84 2.53 -24.38
C ARG A 173 3.05 1.43 -25.43
N ALA A 174 4.29 1.20 -25.83
CA ALA A 174 4.64 0.02 -26.59
C ALA A 174 4.49 -1.20 -25.66
N ILE A 175 3.43 -1.98 -25.86
CA ILE A 175 3.27 -3.27 -25.17
C ILE A 175 4.27 -4.23 -25.82
N ARG A 176 5.30 -4.67 -25.07
CA ARG A 176 6.11 -5.81 -25.49
C ARG A 176 5.18 -7.03 -25.53
N LYS A 177 5.00 -7.60 -26.73
CA LYS A 177 4.35 -8.89 -26.93
C LYS A 177 5.24 -10.02 -26.44
#